data_AF-C3XTX6-F1
#
_entry.id   AF-C3XTX6-F1
#
_cell.length_a   1.000
_cell.length_b   1.000
_cell.length_c   1.000
_cell.angle_alpha   90.00
_cell.angle_beta   90.00
_cell.angle_gamma   90.00
#
_symmetry.space_group_name_H-M   'P 1'
#
loop_
_entity.id
_entity.type
_entity.pdbx_description
1 polymer ?
#
loop_
_entity_poly.entity_id
_entity_poly.type
_entity_poly.pdbx_seq_one_letter_code
_entity_poly.pdbx_strand_id
1 'polypeptide(L)'
;MEVFGDEELSKFDEDASRVIAKEALERTRQHEDDAILSPKTDANSNDVDTPDGTMTSLNDSAEKLPILGCTEAQSAFPDVYHVTNIDHQERIRVYTEDILGDCRPDQIAVRFAQYVLSHIEPAGWRAVWRSSTGTTETTGAFDVLVEVDDVRPEDLNASVHIVSPFLCDRPDVQQVSVENLLASRDYMLPLSELWPLYDENYDHGKTALVIEHIRFFYDNIWRPWDGDDEEDYSFVLRHLGPRLMLYHDLHTGAVPPSTTEQYHATLALYQQRLAELDKFEVHFFSQASSTFWQNMSTFSY
;
A
#
# COMPACT_ATOMS: atom_id res chain seq x y z
N MET A 1 -37.69 28.18 -2.12
CA MET A 1 -36.27 27.84 -1.98
C MET A 1 -36.29 26.43 -1.41
N GLU A 2 -36.30 25.46 -2.32
CA GLU A 2 -36.46 24.04 -2.00
C GLU A 2 -35.15 23.50 -1.43
N VAL A 3 -35.26 22.76 -0.34
CA VAL A 3 -34.18 22.06 0.34
C VAL A 3 -33.96 20.75 -0.41
N PHE A 4 -32.82 20.61 -1.10
CA PHE A 4 -32.37 19.32 -1.64
C PHE A 4 -31.66 18.56 -0.52
N GLY A 5 -32.13 17.35 -0.24
CA GLY A 5 -31.76 16.55 0.92
C GLY A 5 -30.54 15.66 0.72
N ASP A 6 -29.92 15.31 1.85
CA ASP A 6 -28.73 14.46 2.03
C ASP A 6 -28.83 13.04 1.43
N GLU A 7 -29.98 12.65 0.88
CA GLU A 7 -30.16 11.35 0.21
C GLU A 7 -29.49 11.28 -1.18
N GLU A 8 -29.22 12.39 -1.85
CA GLU A 8 -28.57 12.35 -3.18
C GLU A 8 -27.05 12.14 -3.10
N LEU A 9 -26.39 12.59 -2.02
CA LEU A 9 -24.93 12.42 -1.84
C LEU A 9 -24.55 10.96 -1.54
N SER A 10 -25.36 10.24 -0.76
CA SER A 10 -25.16 8.80 -0.50
C SER A 10 -25.36 7.94 -1.76
N LYS A 11 -26.21 8.39 -2.68
CA LYS A 11 -26.55 7.64 -3.90
C LYS A 11 -25.48 7.75 -4.98
N PHE A 12 -24.76 8.87 -5.01
CA PHE A 12 -23.63 9.08 -5.92
C PHE A 12 -22.45 8.16 -5.64
N ASP A 13 -22.18 7.87 -4.36
CA ASP A 13 -21.05 7.03 -3.94
C ASP A 13 -21.32 5.52 -4.18
N GLU A 14 -22.57 5.09 -4.01
CA GLU A 14 -23.00 3.73 -4.33
C GLU A 14 -23.06 3.49 -5.86
N ASP A 15 -23.48 4.49 -6.65
CA ASP A 15 -23.51 4.38 -8.11
C ASP A 15 -22.10 4.41 -8.73
N ALA A 16 -21.15 5.18 -8.18
CA ALA A 16 -19.75 5.14 -8.61
C ALA A 16 -19.10 3.76 -8.37
N SER A 17 -19.32 3.19 -7.18
CA SER A 17 -18.87 1.85 -6.83
C SER A 17 -19.47 0.75 -7.73
N ARG A 18 -20.75 0.90 -8.10
CA ARG A 18 -21.43 -0.03 -9.02
C ARG A 18 -20.94 0.09 -10.47
N VAL A 19 -20.53 1.29 -10.91
CA VAL A 19 -19.96 1.50 -12.24
C VAL A 19 -18.58 0.82 -12.33
N ILE A 20 -17.73 0.98 -11.32
CA ILE A 20 -16.40 0.33 -11.27
C ILE A 20 -16.54 -1.21 -11.24
N ALA A 21 -17.45 -1.74 -10.42
CA ALA A 21 -17.70 -3.18 -10.35
C ALA A 21 -18.23 -3.77 -11.66
N LYS A 22 -19.08 -3.03 -12.40
CA LYS A 22 -19.57 -3.46 -13.71
C LYS A 22 -18.47 -3.41 -14.77
N GLU A 23 -17.62 -2.39 -14.76
CA GLU A 23 -16.54 -2.27 -15.74
C GLU A 23 -15.45 -3.33 -15.53
N ALA A 24 -15.17 -3.71 -14.29
CA ALA A 24 -14.30 -4.84 -13.97
C ALA A 24 -14.87 -6.19 -14.45
N LEU A 25 -16.17 -6.43 -14.25
CA LEU A 25 -16.84 -7.66 -14.67
C LEU A 25 -16.95 -7.80 -16.20
N GLU A 26 -17.19 -6.70 -16.92
CA GLU A 26 -17.24 -6.70 -18.39
C GLU A 26 -15.87 -6.97 -19.01
N ARG A 27 -14.77 -6.52 -18.37
CA ARG A 27 -13.38 -6.78 -18.82
C ARG A 27 -12.96 -8.23 -18.59
N THR A 28 -13.37 -8.87 -17.49
CA THR A 28 -13.14 -10.31 -17.29
C THR A 28 -13.87 -11.17 -18.33
N ARG A 29 -15.03 -10.72 -18.81
CA ARG A 29 -15.83 -11.46 -19.79
C ARG A 29 -15.28 -11.38 -21.21
N GLN A 30 -14.63 -10.29 -21.58
CA GLN A 30 -13.97 -10.14 -22.88
C GLN A 30 -12.69 -10.99 -23.00
N HIS A 31 -12.04 -11.33 -21.88
CA HIS A 31 -10.81 -12.12 -21.90
C HIS A 31 -11.05 -13.63 -22.10
N GLU A 32 -12.28 -14.13 -21.86
CA GLU A 32 -12.62 -15.55 -22.03
C GLU A 32 -13.01 -15.92 -23.48
N ASP A 33 -13.49 -14.97 -24.27
CA ASP A 33 -13.98 -15.23 -25.64
C ASP A 33 -12.85 -15.28 -26.70
N ASP A 34 -11.67 -14.74 -26.41
CA ASP A 34 -10.53 -14.71 -27.34
C ASP A 34 -9.61 -15.95 -27.26
N ALA A 35 -9.89 -16.90 -26.35
CA ALA A 35 -9.05 -18.08 -26.13
C ALA A 35 -9.38 -19.29 -27.04
N ILE A 36 -10.33 -19.20 -27.98
CA ILE A 36 -10.75 -20.32 -28.83
C ILE A 36 -10.63 -19.97 -30.32
N LEU A 37 -9.41 -19.84 -30.84
CA LEU A 37 -9.13 -20.04 -32.26
C LEU A 37 -7.63 -20.28 -32.50
N SER A 38 -7.21 -21.55 -32.44
CA SER A 38 -6.02 -22.00 -33.17
C SER A 38 -6.45 -22.47 -34.56
N PRO A 39 -5.64 -22.24 -35.62
CA PRO A 39 -4.96 -23.40 -36.21
C PRO A 39 -3.57 -23.15 -36.85
N LYS A 40 -2.70 -24.14 -36.59
CA LYS A 40 -1.82 -24.92 -37.50
C LYS A 40 -0.68 -24.24 -38.30
N THR A 41 0.54 -24.67 -37.93
CA THR A 41 1.64 -25.20 -38.75
C THR A 41 1.65 -24.95 -40.27
N ASP A 42 2.77 -24.44 -40.80
CA ASP A 42 3.62 -25.21 -41.73
C ASP A 42 5.01 -24.55 -41.90
N ALA A 43 6.02 -25.42 -42.05
CA ALA A 43 7.41 -25.08 -42.30
C ALA A 43 7.65 -24.86 -43.81
N ASN A 44 8.50 -23.89 -44.20
CA ASN A 44 9.53 -24.17 -45.22
C ASN A 44 10.67 -23.14 -45.29
N SER A 45 11.86 -23.72 -45.36
CA SER A 45 13.18 -23.28 -45.84
C SER A 45 13.23 -22.31 -47.04
N ASN A 46 14.18 -21.36 -47.04
CA ASN A 46 15.37 -21.36 -47.93
C ASN A 46 16.29 -20.14 -47.72
N ASP A 47 17.60 -20.43 -47.76
CA ASP A 47 18.77 -19.55 -47.74
C ASP A 47 18.88 -18.62 -48.97
N VAL A 48 19.46 -17.42 -48.80
CA VAL A 48 20.42 -16.78 -49.75
C VAL A 48 21.32 -15.77 -49.00
N ASP A 49 22.64 -15.88 -49.24
CA ASP A 49 23.75 -15.08 -48.72
C ASP A 49 23.79 -13.56 -49.11
N THR A 50 24.20 -12.75 -48.11
CA THR A 50 25.07 -11.53 -47.99
C THR A 50 25.72 -10.87 -49.24
N PRO A 51 26.31 -9.63 -49.20
CA PRO A 51 26.56 -8.70 -48.07
C PRO A 51 26.45 -7.16 -48.33
N ASP A 52 26.69 -6.41 -47.24
CA ASP A 52 27.39 -5.10 -47.14
C ASP A 52 26.54 -3.89 -46.68
N GLY A 53 27.04 -3.19 -45.64
CA GLY A 53 26.41 -1.98 -45.11
C GLY A 53 26.49 -1.79 -43.58
N THR A 54 27.69 -1.54 -43.07
CA THR A 54 27.99 -1.02 -41.72
C THR A 54 27.11 0.18 -41.32
N MET A 55 26.57 0.20 -40.07
CA MET A 55 26.65 1.32 -39.08
C MET A 55 25.70 1.12 -37.87
N THR A 56 26.31 0.84 -36.70
CA THR A 56 26.10 1.47 -35.37
C THR A 56 24.81 1.27 -34.52
N SER A 57 25.05 0.85 -33.26
CA SER A 57 24.29 1.02 -31.99
C SER A 57 23.06 0.11 -31.79
N LEU A 58 23.06 -1.02 -31.05
CA LEU A 58 23.43 -1.29 -29.64
C LEU A 58 22.92 -0.21 -28.67
N ASN A 59 21.69 -0.33 -28.16
CA ASN A 59 21.37 -1.08 -26.93
C ASN A 59 20.07 -0.56 -26.28
N ASP A 60 19.22 -1.53 -25.93
CA ASP A 60 18.07 -1.44 -25.03
C ASP A 60 18.38 -0.64 -23.77
N SER A 61 17.58 0.39 -23.51
CA SER A 61 17.46 1.00 -22.19
C SER A 61 16.26 0.37 -21.48
N ALA A 62 16.45 -0.87 -21.03
CA ALA A 62 15.71 -1.37 -19.88
C ALA A 62 16.37 -0.75 -18.64
N GLU A 63 15.74 0.30 -18.10
CA GLU A 63 16.15 0.91 -16.85
C GLU A 63 15.99 -0.12 -15.72
N LYS A 64 17.12 -0.77 -15.39
CA LYS A 64 17.22 -1.66 -14.25
C LYS A 64 17.29 -0.80 -12.99
N LEU A 65 16.24 -0.86 -12.17
CA LEU A 65 16.21 -0.26 -10.83
C LEU A 65 17.47 -0.68 -10.04
N PRO A 66 18.07 0.20 -9.23
CA PRO A 66 19.28 -0.10 -8.48
C PRO A 66 18.96 -1.04 -7.30
N ILE A 67 18.87 -2.34 -7.59
CA ILE A 67 18.84 -3.42 -6.58
C ILE A 67 20.30 -3.78 -6.31
N LEU A 68 20.83 -3.45 -5.13
CA LEU A 68 22.22 -3.74 -4.78
C LEU A 68 22.35 -4.57 -3.49
N GLY A 69 22.77 -5.83 -3.68
CA GLY A 69 23.85 -6.51 -2.92
C GLY A 69 23.55 -7.11 -1.55
N CYS A 70 23.39 -8.44 -1.51
CA CYS A 70 23.38 -9.26 -0.29
C CYS A 70 24.71 -9.16 0.48
N THR A 71 24.64 -8.97 1.80
CA THR A 71 25.76 -9.18 2.72
C THR A 71 25.57 -10.50 3.46
N GLU A 72 26.53 -11.42 3.33
CA GLU A 72 26.46 -12.77 3.89
C GLU A 72 26.45 -12.81 5.43
N ALA A 73 25.50 -13.63 5.92
CA ALA A 73 25.45 -14.41 7.15
C ALA A 73 25.20 -13.72 8.51
N GLN A 74 23.91 -13.67 8.91
CA GLN A 74 23.40 -14.38 10.11
C GLN A 74 21.85 -14.38 10.22
N SER A 75 21.30 -15.61 10.30
CA SER A 75 19.94 -16.03 10.73
C SER A 75 18.76 -16.09 9.73
N ALA A 76 18.35 -17.33 9.44
CA ALA A 76 17.04 -17.93 9.18
C ALA A 76 16.03 -17.34 8.18
N PHE A 77 16.00 -16.04 7.87
CA PHE A 77 14.99 -15.45 6.99
C PHE A 77 15.47 -15.29 5.55
N PRO A 78 14.58 -15.47 4.55
CA PRO A 78 14.91 -15.16 3.16
C PRO A 78 15.16 -13.66 2.96
N ASP A 79 15.96 -13.34 1.94
CA ASP A 79 16.24 -11.96 1.57
C ASP A 79 14.96 -11.24 1.10
N VAL A 80 14.83 -9.96 1.47
CA VAL A 80 13.73 -9.08 1.06
C VAL A 80 14.23 -8.01 0.10
N TYR A 81 13.33 -7.45 -0.70
CA TYR A 81 13.65 -6.26 -1.47
C TYR A 81 13.93 -5.08 -0.54
N HIS A 82 15.11 -4.48 -0.72
CA HIS A 82 15.50 -3.25 -0.03
C HIS A 82 15.40 -2.08 -1.01
N VAL A 83 14.22 -1.49 -1.09
CA VAL A 83 14.00 -0.26 -1.85
C VAL A 83 14.55 0.91 -1.05
N THR A 84 15.83 1.22 -1.25
CA THR A 84 16.51 2.31 -0.56
C THR A 84 16.92 3.40 -1.55
N ASN A 85 17.07 4.62 -1.04
CA ASN A 85 17.67 5.73 -1.78
C ASN A 85 16.97 6.08 -3.10
N ILE A 86 15.63 6.02 -3.14
CA ILE A 86 14.88 6.66 -4.23
C ILE A 86 15.26 8.14 -4.21
N ASP A 87 15.74 8.63 -5.35
CA ASP A 87 16.14 10.02 -5.50
C ASP A 87 14.96 10.95 -5.16
N HIS A 88 15.25 12.07 -4.50
CA HIS A 88 14.21 13.01 -4.06
C HIS A 88 13.39 13.57 -5.24
N GLN A 89 14.04 13.87 -6.37
CA GLN A 89 13.35 14.36 -7.56
C GLN A 89 12.49 13.25 -8.17
N GLU A 90 13.01 12.02 -8.21
CA GLU A 90 12.23 10.88 -8.70
C GLU A 90 10.99 10.64 -7.83
N ARG A 91 11.12 10.77 -6.50
CA ARG A 91 9.99 10.63 -5.59
C ARG A 91 8.94 11.72 -5.78
N ILE A 92 9.35 12.98 -5.98
CA ILE A 92 8.41 14.06 -6.34
C ILE A 92 7.70 13.72 -7.65
N ARG A 93 8.47 13.27 -8.65
CA ARG A 93 7.96 12.93 -9.97
C ARG A 93 6.90 11.84 -9.88
N VAL A 94 7.22 10.70 -9.28
CA VAL A 94 6.27 9.57 -9.14
C VAL A 94 5.00 9.99 -8.39
N TYR A 95 5.13 10.70 -7.27
CA TYR A 95 3.93 11.15 -6.54
C TYR A 95 3.11 12.14 -7.36
N THR A 96 3.74 13.03 -8.12
CA THR A 96 3.02 14.07 -8.89
C THR A 96 2.41 13.51 -10.16
N GLU A 97 3.15 12.69 -10.90
CA GLU A 97 2.79 12.23 -12.25
C GLU A 97 2.01 10.92 -12.23
N ASP A 98 2.38 9.98 -11.36
CA ASP A 98 1.89 8.59 -11.44
C ASP A 98 0.85 8.26 -10.36
N ILE A 99 0.93 8.89 -9.17
CA ILE A 99 0.06 8.56 -8.03
C ILE A 99 -1.01 9.64 -7.81
N LEU A 100 -0.60 10.84 -7.36
CA LEU A 100 -1.51 11.83 -6.79
C LEU A 100 -2.08 12.80 -7.82
N GLY A 101 -1.33 13.19 -8.85
CA GLY A 101 -1.79 14.23 -9.79
C GLY A 101 -2.24 15.49 -9.06
N ASP A 102 -3.32 16.11 -9.53
CA ASP A 102 -3.91 17.29 -8.88
C ASP A 102 -5.03 16.91 -7.88
N CYS A 103 -4.82 15.88 -7.06
CA CYS A 103 -5.86 15.39 -6.16
C CYS A 103 -6.07 16.29 -4.93
N ARG A 104 -7.31 16.30 -4.47
CA ARG A 104 -7.67 16.78 -3.13
C ARG A 104 -7.31 15.74 -2.05
N PRO A 105 -7.23 16.14 -0.77
CA PRO A 105 -6.95 15.21 0.32
C PRO A 105 -7.90 14.01 0.40
N ASP A 106 -9.22 14.23 0.22
CA ASP A 106 -10.26 13.19 0.25
C ASP A 106 -10.10 12.13 -0.87
N GLN A 107 -9.36 12.46 -1.93
CA GLN A 107 -9.15 11.58 -3.08
C GLN A 107 -7.89 10.72 -2.96
N ILE A 108 -7.01 10.97 -1.98
CA ILE A 108 -5.70 10.31 -1.89
C ILE A 108 -5.83 8.80 -1.77
N ALA A 109 -6.76 8.31 -0.95
CA ALA A 109 -6.99 6.87 -0.79
C ALA A 109 -7.34 6.20 -2.14
N VAL A 110 -8.25 6.82 -2.90
CA VAL A 110 -8.64 6.33 -4.23
C VAL A 110 -7.48 6.37 -5.21
N ARG A 111 -6.63 7.41 -5.16
CA ARG A 111 -5.43 7.51 -6.02
C ARG A 111 -4.42 6.41 -5.72
N PHE A 112 -4.15 6.12 -4.45
CA PHE A 112 -3.29 5.00 -4.07
C PHE A 112 -3.90 3.66 -4.49
N ALA A 113 -5.21 3.46 -4.32
CA ALA A 113 -5.88 2.23 -4.76
C ALA A 113 -5.71 2.01 -6.28
N GLN A 114 -5.90 3.06 -7.10
CA GLN A 114 -5.69 2.98 -8.55
C GLN A 114 -4.23 2.66 -8.91
N TYR A 115 -3.28 3.27 -8.21
CA TYR A 115 -1.86 3.02 -8.41
C TYR A 115 -1.49 1.57 -8.06
N VAL A 116 -1.96 1.06 -6.92
CA VAL A 116 -1.77 -0.33 -6.48
C VAL A 116 -2.34 -1.30 -7.51
N LEU A 117 -3.60 -1.12 -7.90
CA LEU A 117 -4.29 -1.97 -8.87
C LEU A 117 -3.51 -2.12 -10.19
N SER A 118 -2.78 -1.08 -10.59
CA SER A 118 -2.07 -1.04 -11.87
C SER A 118 -0.63 -1.59 -11.81
N HIS A 119 -0.01 -1.66 -10.62
CA HIS A 119 1.44 -1.87 -10.51
C HIS A 119 1.86 -2.99 -9.56
N ILE A 120 0.96 -3.52 -8.72
CA ILE A 120 1.27 -4.61 -7.79
C ILE A 120 0.89 -5.96 -8.40
N GLU A 121 1.65 -7.02 -8.08
CA GLU A 121 1.17 -8.38 -8.34
C GLU A 121 -0.03 -8.69 -7.41
N PRO A 122 -1.16 -9.18 -7.93
CA PRO A 122 -2.37 -9.36 -7.13
C PRO A 122 -2.26 -10.52 -6.11
N ALA A 123 -1.42 -11.53 -6.39
CA ALA A 123 -1.30 -12.73 -5.57
C ALA A 123 -0.01 -13.51 -5.86
N GLY A 124 0.29 -14.51 -5.03
CA GLY A 124 1.31 -15.54 -5.27
C GLY A 124 2.75 -15.13 -4.93
N TRP A 125 2.96 -13.90 -4.46
CA TRP A 125 4.25 -13.45 -3.96
C TRP A 125 4.34 -13.66 -2.45
N ARG A 126 5.58 -13.86 -1.98
CA ARG A 126 5.87 -14.07 -0.55
C ARG A 126 6.44 -12.81 0.07
N ALA A 127 6.21 -12.65 1.36
CA ALA A 127 6.67 -11.51 2.10
C ALA A 127 7.05 -11.86 3.54
N VAL A 128 7.98 -11.10 4.09
CA VAL A 128 8.13 -11.01 5.53
C VAL A 128 7.07 -10.04 6.03
N TRP A 129 6.11 -10.54 6.81
CA TRP A 129 5.22 -9.70 7.58
C TRP A 129 5.95 -9.26 8.85
N ARG A 130 6.15 -7.95 8.99
CA ARG A 130 6.69 -7.34 10.21
C ARG A 130 5.54 -6.81 11.05
N SER A 131 5.21 -7.50 12.14
CA SER A 131 4.12 -7.07 13.00
C SER A 131 4.48 -5.72 13.66
N SER A 132 3.67 -4.70 13.44
CA SER A 132 3.85 -3.40 14.07
C SER A 132 3.75 -3.53 15.61
N THR A 133 4.56 -2.74 16.35
CA THR A 133 4.61 -2.75 17.83
C THR A 133 3.27 -2.31 18.41
N GLY A 134 2.35 -3.24 18.63
CA GLY A 134 1.03 -2.94 19.16
C GLY A 134 -0.01 -4.06 19.02
N THR A 135 0.30 -5.14 18.30
CA THR A 135 -0.66 -6.19 18.00
C THR A 135 -1.12 -6.99 19.24
N THR A 136 -0.31 -7.09 20.29
CA THR A 136 -0.74 -7.46 21.66
C THR A 136 0.27 -6.93 22.69
N GLU A 137 -0.19 -6.55 23.90
CA GLU A 137 0.68 -6.15 25.01
C GLU A 137 1.68 -7.26 25.43
N THR A 138 1.40 -8.50 25.03
CA THR A 138 2.12 -9.70 25.50
C THR A 138 3.18 -10.22 24.54
N THR A 139 3.07 -9.95 23.23
CA THR A 139 3.87 -10.67 22.24
C THR A 139 4.99 -9.82 21.62
N GLY A 140 4.90 -8.47 21.68
CA GLY A 140 5.90 -7.60 21.06
C GLY A 140 5.98 -7.77 19.54
N ALA A 141 6.89 -7.03 18.88
CA ALA A 141 7.10 -7.17 17.45
C ALA A 141 7.79 -8.51 17.10
N PHE A 142 7.41 -9.08 15.96
CA PHE A 142 7.98 -10.28 15.38
C PHE A 142 7.86 -10.22 13.84
N ASP A 143 8.68 -11.02 13.18
CA ASP A 143 8.69 -11.20 11.73
C ASP A 143 8.26 -12.64 11.39
N VAL A 144 7.32 -12.79 10.45
CA VAL A 144 6.81 -14.10 9.99
C VAL A 144 6.76 -14.14 8.47
N LEU A 145 7.10 -15.30 7.90
CA LEU A 145 6.95 -15.54 6.46
C LEU A 145 5.49 -15.84 6.10
N VAL A 146 4.95 -15.05 5.17
CA VAL A 146 3.59 -15.19 4.65
C VAL A 146 3.59 -15.22 3.12
N GLU A 147 2.54 -15.78 2.54
CA GLU A 147 2.25 -15.73 1.11
C GLU A 147 0.96 -14.95 0.90
N VAL A 148 0.94 -14.10 -0.12
CA VAL A 148 -0.19 -13.23 -0.44
C VAL A 148 -1.16 -13.96 -1.36
N ASP A 149 -2.42 -14.08 -0.92
CA ASP A 149 -3.48 -14.74 -1.67
C ASP A 149 -4.24 -13.78 -2.60
N ASP A 150 -4.42 -12.53 -2.16
CA ASP A 150 -5.11 -11.48 -2.91
C ASP A 150 -4.76 -10.09 -2.34
N VAL A 151 -4.62 -9.09 -3.19
CA VAL A 151 -4.43 -7.69 -2.81
C VAL A 151 -5.74 -6.93 -3.00
N ARG A 152 -6.18 -6.20 -1.97
CA ARG A 152 -7.34 -5.31 -2.00
C ARG A 152 -6.89 -3.85 -2.05
N PRO A 153 -6.88 -3.21 -3.23
CA PRO A 153 -6.32 -1.87 -3.41
C PRO A 153 -7.08 -0.80 -2.62
N GLU A 154 -8.40 -0.90 -2.53
CA GLU A 154 -9.29 0.02 -1.80
C GLU A 154 -8.90 0.24 -0.34
N ASP A 155 -8.46 -0.82 0.35
CA ASP A 155 -8.04 -0.73 1.75
C ASP A 155 -6.51 -0.66 1.91
N LEU A 156 -5.76 -0.74 0.81
CA LEU A 156 -4.30 -0.94 0.81
C LEU A 156 -3.87 -2.13 1.67
N ASN A 157 -4.67 -3.20 1.64
CA ASN A 157 -4.45 -4.42 2.39
C ASN A 157 -4.23 -5.62 1.46
N ALA A 158 -3.68 -6.69 2.00
CA ALA A 158 -3.56 -7.98 1.33
C ALA A 158 -4.05 -9.11 2.25
N SER A 159 -4.77 -10.06 1.67
CA SER A 159 -5.09 -11.32 2.33
C SER A 159 -3.89 -12.25 2.26
N VAL A 160 -3.60 -12.92 3.38
CA VAL A 160 -2.40 -13.75 3.50
C VAL A 160 -2.66 -15.05 4.24
N HIS A 161 -1.76 -16.01 4.02
CA HIS A 161 -1.63 -17.19 4.87
C HIS A 161 -0.17 -17.44 5.27
N ILE A 162 0.00 -18.17 6.38
CA ILE A 162 1.33 -18.56 6.89
C ILE A 162 1.94 -19.62 5.96
N VAL A 163 3.18 -19.40 5.54
CA VAL A 163 3.92 -20.37 4.71
C VAL A 163 4.33 -21.59 5.54
N SER A 164 4.27 -22.78 4.93
CA SER A 164 4.81 -24.02 5.49
C SER A 164 6.18 -24.36 4.87
N PRO A 165 7.22 -24.64 5.68
CA PRO A 165 7.22 -24.71 7.14
C PRO A 165 7.16 -23.31 7.80
N PHE A 166 6.55 -23.25 8.98
CA PHE A 166 6.44 -22.00 9.76
C PHE A 166 7.81 -21.42 10.06
N LEU A 167 7.98 -20.14 9.73
CA LEU A 167 9.23 -19.40 9.94
C LEU A 167 8.91 -18.09 10.66
N CYS A 168 9.49 -17.95 11.85
CA CYS A 168 9.39 -16.76 12.70
C CYS A 168 10.77 -16.43 13.26
N ASP A 169 11.10 -15.13 13.32
CA ASP A 169 12.39 -14.65 13.85
C ASP A 169 12.49 -14.88 15.37
N ARG A 170 11.33 -14.95 16.01
CA ARG A 170 11.12 -15.15 17.44
C ARG A 170 10.81 -16.62 17.76
N PRO A 171 11.68 -17.34 18.48
CA PRO A 171 11.46 -18.76 18.80
C PRO A 171 10.36 -19.00 19.85
N ASP A 172 9.99 -17.98 20.62
CA ASP A 172 8.94 -18.03 21.63
C ASP A 172 7.52 -17.82 21.05
N VAL A 173 7.44 -17.30 19.82
CA VAL A 173 6.18 -17.11 19.10
C VAL A 173 5.79 -18.42 18.42
N GLN A 174 4.66 -18.99 18.83
CA GLN A 174 4.12 -20.20 18.23
C GLN A 174 3.25 -19.87 17.01
N GLN A 175 3.26 -20.75 16.00
CA GLN A 175 2.41 -20.62 14.82
C GLN A 175 0.93 -20.40 15.17
N VAL A 176 0.41 -21.11 16.17
CA VAL A 176 -0.99 -20.98 16.63
C VAL A 176 -1.28 -19.55 17.13
N SER A 177 -0.32 -18.89 17.79
CA SER A 177 -0.48 -17.51 18.25
C SER A 177 -0.56 -16.53 17.08
N VAL A 178 0.28 -16.73 16.06
CA VAL A 178 0.27 -15.92 14.82
C VAL A 178 -1.03 -16.13 14.04
N GLU A 179 -1.46 -17.38 13.92
CA GLU A 179 -2.71 -17.74 13.25
C GLU A 179 -3.93 -17.09 13.91
N ASN A 180 -3.99 -17.11 15.26
CA ASN A 180 -5.06 -16.43 16.00
C ASN A 180 -5.05 -14.92 15.79
N LEU A 181 -3.86 -14.31 15.66
CA LEU A 181 -3.73 -12.88 15.37
C LEU A 181 -4.15 -12.55 13.93
N LEU A 182 -3.78 -13.37 12.95
CA LEU A 182 -4.28 -13.23 11.58
C LEU A 182 -5.79 -13.38 11.54
N ALA A 183 -6.35 -14.39 12.20
CA ALA A 183 -7.79 -14.60 12.28
C ALA A 183 -8.53 -13.41 12.92
N SER A 184 -7.94 -12.75 13.93
CA SER A 184 -8.52 -11.52 14.50
C SER A 184 -8.44 -10.30 13.60
N ARG A 185 -7.63 -10.36 12.54
CA ARG A 185 -7.52 -9.34 11.48
C ARG A 185 -8.21 -9.79 10.18
N ASP A 186 -9.04 -10.84 10.24
CA ASP A 186 -9.68 -11.46 9.07
C ASP A 186 -8.69 -11.85 7.96
N TYR A 187 -7.47 -12.24 8.36
CA TYR A 187 -6.35 -12.56 7.47
C TYR A 187 -5.90 -11.41 6.57
N MET A 188 -6.31 -10.17 6.87
CA MET A 188 -5.95 -8.97 6.12
C MET A 188 -4.83 -8.22 6.83
N LEU A 189 -3.75 -7.98 6.11
CA LEU A 189 -2.61 -7.20 6.57
C LEU A 189 -2.44 -5.93 5.73
N PRO A 190 -2.06 -4.79 6.33
CA PRO A 190 -1.66 -3.61 5.57
C PRO A 190 -0.47 -3.90 4.68
N LEU A 191 -0.52 -3.43 3.43
CA LEU A 191 0.59 -3.55 2.49
C LEU A 191 1.89 -2.97 3.06
N SER A 192 1.81 -1.90 3.87
CA SER A 192 2.96 -1.27 4.52
C SER A 192 3.68 -2.19 5.53
N GLU A 193 3.01 -3.20 6.08
CA GLU A 193 3.60 -4.20 7.00
C GLU A 193 4.28 -5.36 6.26
N LEU A 194 4.11 -5.47 4.93
CA LEU A 194 4.67 -6.54 4.10
C LEU A 194 5.97 -6.12 3.42
N TRP A 195 6.96 -7.02 3.47
CA TRP A 195 8.26 -6.85 2.82
C TRP A 195 8.45 -7.97 1.81
N PRO A 196 8.21 -7.70 0.50
CA PRO A 196 8.32 -8.73 -0.53
C PRO A 196 9.68 -9.41 -0.52
N LEU A 197 9.67 -10.74 -0.64
CA LEU A 197 10.90 -11.52 -0.77
C LEU A 197 11.55 -11.28 -2.12
N TYR A 198 12.89 -11.27 -2.12
CA TYR A 198 13.67 -11.32 -3.34
C TYR A 198 13.73 -12.77 -3.85
N ASP A 199 13.34 -13.00 -5.10
CA ASP A 199 13.46 -14.27 -5.79
C ASP A 199 14.22 -14.06 -7.11
N GLU A 200 15.27 -14.85 -7.36
CA GLU A 200 16.03 -14.77 -8.61
C GLU A 200 15.19 -15.19 -9.83
N ASN A 201 14.16 -16.01 -9.61
CA ASN A 201 13.32 -16.55 -10.66
C ASN A 201 12.11 -15.67 -10.98
N TYR A 202 11.66 -14.84 -10.02
CA TYR A 202 10.50 -13.98 -10.15
C TYR A 202 10.81 -12.57 -9.67
N ASP A 203 10.71 -11.59 -10.56
CA ASP A 203 10.99 -10.19 -10.22
C ASP A 203 9.76 -9.52 -9.61
N HIS A 204 9.73 -9.48 -8.27
CA HIS A 204 8.73 -8.73 -7.48
C HIS A 204 9.20 -7.30 -7.15
N GLY A 205 10.20 -6.77 -7.87
CA GLY A 205 10.77 -5.44 -7.61
C GLY A 205 9.76 -4.31 -7.76
N LYS A 206 8.80 -4.45 -8.68
CA LYS A 206 7.69 -3.49 -8.83
C LYS A 206 6.75 -3.50 -7.63
N THR A 207 6.33 -4.68 -7.17
CA THR A 207 5.53 -4.82 -5.94
C THR A 207 6.23 -4.21 -4.74
N ALA A 208 7.53 -4.48 -4.57
CA ALA A 208 8.33 -3.88 -3.51
C ALA A 208 8.38 -2.35 -3.60
N LEU A 209 8.52 -1.79 -4.81
CA LEU A 209 8.55 -0.36 -5.04
C LEU A 209 7.19 0.30 -4.73
N VAL A 210 6.08 -0.31 -5.16
CA VAL A 210 4.72 0.17 -4.86
C VAL A 210 4.49 0.23 -3.35
N ILE A 211 4.83 -0.84 -2.64
CA ILE A 211 4.69 -0.91 -1.19
C ILE A 211 5.57 0.15 -0.50
N GLU A 212 6.78 0.39 -1.00
CA GLU A 212 7.65 1.43 -0.47
C GLU A 212 7.06 2.84 -0.68
N HIS A 213 6.42 3.11 -1.82
CA HIS A 213 5.72 4.38 -2.04
C HIS A 213 4.56 4.58 -1.06
N ILE A 214 3.79 3.54 -0.75
CA ILE A 214 2.71 3.58 0.24
C ILE A 214 3.30 3.87 1.62
N ARG A 215 4.24 3.03 2.08
CA ARG A 215 4.87 3.14 3.39
C ARG A 215 5.48 4.53 3.59
N PHE A 216 6.30 4.97 2.64
CA PHE A 216 6.92 6.28 2.74
C PHE A 216 5.91 7.41 2.82
N PHE A 217 4.86 7.38 1.99
CA PHE A 217 3.87 8.45 1.95
C PHE A 217 3.12 8.57 3.28
N TYR A 218 2.60 7.46 3.80
CA TYR A 218 1.81 7.49 5.03
C TYR A 218 2.67 7.72 6.28
N ASP A 219 3.92 7.27 6.29
CA ASP A 219 4.82 7.47 7.42
C ASP A 219 5.38 8.91 7.48
N ASN A 220 5.64 9.53 6.32
CA ASN A 220 6.44 10.75 6.26
C ASN A 220 5.70 11.97 5.70
N ILE A 221 4.70 11.78 4.83
CA ILE A 221 4.08 12.86 4.06
C ILE A 221 2.65 13.13 4.52
N TRP A 222 1.78 12.12 4.52
CA TRP A 222 0.39 12.25 4.97
C TRP A 222 0.31 12.63 6.44
N ARG A 223 -0.65 13.48 6.78
CA ARG A 223 -1.02 13.76 8.16
C ARG A 223 -2.53 13.58 8.32
N PRO A 224 -3.01 13.03 9.44
CA PRO A 224 -4.44 12.80 9.63
C PRO A 224 -5.29 14.05 9.41
N TRP A 225 -4.79 15.23 9.83
CA TRP A 225 -5.48 16.51 9.70
C TRP A 225 -5.50 17.11 8.29
N ASP A 226 -4.86 16.47 7.31
CA ASP A 226 -4.95 16.91 5.92
C ASP A 226 -6.32 16.63 5.32
N GLY A 227 -6.98 15.57 5.79
CA GLY A 227 -8.33 15.19 5.38
C GLY A 227 -9.44 15.97 6.08
N ASP A 228 -9.13 16.68 7.17
CA ASP A 228 -10.09 17.46 7.95
C ASP A 228 -10.38 18.85 7.36
N ASP A 229 -9.57 19.26 6.36
CA ASP A 229 -9.69 20.58 5.75
C ASP A 229 -10.80 20.56 4.68
N GLU A 230 -11.88 21.30 4.94
CA GLU A 230 -13.04 21.44 4.05
C GLU A 230 -12.76 22.29 2.79
N GLU A 231 -11.57 22.89 2.69
CA GLU A 231 -11.18 23.69 1.53
C GLU A 231 -10.91 22.80 0.29
N ASP A 232 -11.42 23.25 -0.87
CA ASP A 232 -11.09 22.65 -2.16
C ASP A 232 -9.69 23.10 -2.60
N TYR A 233 -8.66 22.34 -2.22
CA TYR A 233 -7.28 22.60 -2.60
C TYR A 233 -6.56 21.34 -3.11
N SER A 234 -5.54 21.57 -3.94
CA SER A 234 -4.62 20.52 -4.40
C SER A 234 -3.63 20.13 -3.32
N PHE A 235 -3.67 18.87 -2.88
CA PHE A 235 -2.73 18.33 -1.90
C PHE A 235 -1.28 18.46 -2.39
N VAL A 236 -1.06 18.22 -3.69
CA VAL A 236 0.28 18.26 -4.28
C VAL A 236 0.85 19.67 -4.25
N LEU A 237 0.08 20.67 -4.64
CA LEU A 237 0.54 22.07 -4.63
C LEU A 237 0.77 22.61 -3.22
N ARG A 238 -0.05 22.19 -2.24
CA ARG A 238 0.02 22.73 -0.87
C ARG A 238 1.03 22.01 0.01
N HIS A 239 1.07 20.68 -0.04
CA HIS A 239 1.73 19.87 0.99
C HIS A 239 2.87 19.00 0.47
N LEU A 240 2.73 18.37 -0.70
CA LEU A 240 3.68 17.33 -1.15
C LEU A 240 5.12 17.85 -1.21
N GLY A 241 5.36 18.90 -1.99
CA GLY A 241 6.70 19.47 -2.19
C GLY A 241 7.35 19.93 -0.87
N PRO A 242 6.69 20.81 -0.08
CA PRO A 242 7.22 21.27 1.20
C PRO A 242 7.53 20.14 2.19
N ARG A 243 6.72 19.08 2.25
CA ARG A 243 6.93 17.96 3.20
C ARG A 243 8.00 16.99 2.76
N LEU A 244 8.13 16.74 1.46
CA LEU A 244 9.27 16.00 0.91
C LEU A 244 10.59 16.72 1.19
N MET A 245 10.61 18.05 0.99
CA MET A 245 11.78 18.87 1.31
C MET A 245 12.08 18.84 2.81
N LEU A 246 11.07 19.00 3.66
CA LEU A 246 11.24 18.87 5.12
C LEU A 246 11.82 17.51 5.50
N TYR A 247 11.28 16.41 4.94
CA TYR A 247 11.83 15.07 5.17
C TYR A 247 13.31 15.02 4.79
N HIS A 248 13.67 15.49 3.60
CA HIS A 248 15.07 15.52 3.15
C HIS A 248 15.98 16.35 4.07
N ASP A 249 15.53 17.54 4.49
CA ASP A 249 16.31 18.45 5.32
C ASP A 249 16.55 17.89 6.74
N LEU A 250 15.56 17.14 7.28
CA LEU A 250 15.69 16.44 8.55
C LEU A 250 16.70 15.28 8.47
N HIS A 251 16.79 14.58 7.34
CA HIS A 251 17.65 13.40 7.18
C HIS A 251 19.06 13.74 6.71
N THR A 252 19.25 14.83 5.97
CA THR A 252 20.58 15.28 5.50
C THR A 252 21.33 16.15 6.51
N GLY A 253 20.72 16.44 7.66
CA GLY A 253 21.30 17.29 8.71
C GLY A 253 21.31 18.77 8.36
N ALA A 254 20.51 19.20 7.37
CA ALA A 254 20.27 20.61 7.10
C ALA A 254 19.54 21.29 8.27
N VAL A 255 18.75 20.53 9.02
CA VAL A 255 18.13 20.93 10.29
C VAL A 255 18.99 20.46 11.47
N PRO A 256 19.24 21.31 12.49
CA PRO A 256 19.98 20.92 13.68
C PRO A 256 19.35 19.71 14.40
N PRO A 257 20.16 18.76 14.92
CA PRO A 257 19.64 17.55 15.58
C PRO A 257 18.62 17.82 16.70
N SER A 258 18.86 18.86 17.52
CA SER A 258 17.93 19.25 18.59
C SER A 258 16.55 19.65 18.07
N THR A 259 16.49 20.27 16.88
CA THR A 259 15.24 20.68 16.23
C THR A 259 14.56 19.48 15.59
N THR A 260 15.32 18.58 14.96
CA THR A 260 14.82 17.30 14.43
C THR A 260 14.19 16.45 15.54
N GLU A 261 14.88 16.30 16.67
CA GLU A 261 14.35 15.59 17.85
C GLU A 261 13.05 16.22 18.37
N GLN A 262 13.02 17.56 18.49
CA GLN A 262 11.81 18.28 18.91
C GLN A 262 10.65 18.10 17.91
N TYR A 263 10.93 18.13 16.61
CA TYR A 263 9.92 17.88 15.57
C TYR A 263 9.31 16.49 15.72
N HIS A 264 10.14 15.44 15.82
CA HIS A 264 9.65 14.08 15.99
C HIS A 264 8.90 13.88 17.30
N ALA A 265 9.39 14.45 18.41
CA ALA A 265 8.71 14.38 19.69
C ALA A 265 7.33 15.06 19.66
N THR A 266 7.24 16.21 18.99
CA THR A 266 5.97 16.96 18.84
C THR A 266 4.99 16.19 17.96
N LEU A 267 5.46 15.63 16.84
CA LEU A 267 4.64 14.82 15.94
C LEU A 267 4.10 13.57 16.63
N ALA A 268 4.96 12.85 17.37
CA ALA A 268 4.56 11.67 18.14
C ALA A 268 3.54 12.02 19.24
N LEU A 269 3.74 13.13 19.96
CA LEU A 269 2.78 13.61 20.94
C LEU A 269 1.42 13.91 20.30
N TYR A 270 1.42 14.54 19.13
CA TYR A 270 0.19 14.83 18.42
C TYR A 270 -0.54 13.54 18.00
N GLN A 271 0.17 12.58 17.40
CA GLN A 271 -0.40 11.27 17.03
C GLN A 271 -0.99 10.55 18.25
N GLN A 272 -0.31 10.61 19.39
CA GLN A 272 -0.83 10.07 20.64
C GLN A 272 -2.15 10.74 21.05
N ARG A 273 -2.24 12.08 20.96
CA ARG A 273 -3.46 12.82 21.32
C ARG A 273 -4.62 12.52 20.39
N LEU A 274 -4.38 12.37 19.10
CA LEU A 274 -5.41 11.91 18.17
C LEU A 274 -5.93 10.53 18.55
N ALA A 275 -5.04 9.55 18.80
CA ALA A 275 -5.45 8.22 19.20
C ALA A 275 -6.22 8.19 20.54
N GLU A 276 -5.96 9.15 21.44
CA GLU A 276 -6.77 9.34 22.65
C GLU A 276 -8.16 9.90 22.32
N LEU A 277 -8.27 10.88 21.42
CA LEU A 277 -9.54 11.44 20.96
C LEU A 277 -10.42 10.40 20.27
N ASP A 278 -9.87 9.59 19.37
CA ASP A 278 -10.61 8.53 18.68
C ASP A 278 -11.25 7.55 19.68
N LYS A 279 -10.53 7.19 20.76
CA LYS A 279 -11.05 6.35 21.84
C LYS A 279 -12.21 7.02 22.56
N PHE A 280 -12.15 8.33 22.78
CA PHE A 280 -13.24 9.09 23.39
C PHE A 280 -14.47 9.11 22.48
N GLU A 281 -14.30 9.31 21.18
CA GLU A 281 -15.41 9.31 20.22
C GLU A 281 -16.12 7.95 20.16
N VAL A 282 -15.36 6.86 20.00
CA VAL A 282 -15.93 5.49 20.00
C VAL A 282 -16.68 5.20 21.29
N HIS A 283 -16.13 5.60 22.44
CA HIS A 283 -16.79 5.44 23.72
C HIS A 283 -18.06 6.30 23.83
N PHE A 284 -18.02 7.54 23.35
CA PHE A 284 -19.16 8.45 23.34
C PHE A 284 -20.30 7.93 22.46
N PHE A 285 -20.01 7.48 21.24
CA PHE A 285 -21.00 6.91 20.32
C PHE A 285 -21.56 5.55 20.80
N SER A 286 -20.72 4.73 21.45
CA SER A 286 -21.16 3.49 22.11
C SER A 286 -22.14 3.75 23.27
N GLN A 287 -21.88 4.78 24.09
CA GLN A 287 -22.80 5.17 25.16
C GLN A 287 -24.09 5.83 24.65
N ALA A 288 -24.00 6.64 23.60
CA ALA A 288 -25.16 7.28 22.97
C ALA A 288 -26.11 6.25 22.30
N SER A 289 -25.56 5.24 21.62
CA SER A 289 -26.37 4.16 21.05
C SER A 289 -27.00 3.26 22.13
N SER A 290 -26.27 2.95 23.21
CA SER A 290 -26.79 2.19 24.35
C SER A 290 -27.93 2.92 25.07
N THR A 291 -27.81 4.22 25.29
CA THR A 291 -28.88 5.05 25.88
C THR A 291 -30.09 5.20 24.94
N PHE A 292 -29.87 5.28 23.64
CA PHE A 292 -30.95 5.27 22.64
C PHE A 292 -31.76 3.96 22.66
N TRP A 293 -31.11 2.79 22.72
CA TRP A 293 -31.78 1.48 22.82
C TRP A 293 -32.47 1.25 24.18
N GLN A 294 -31.89 1.74 25.28
CA GLN A 294 -32.52 1.71 26.60
C GLN A 294 -33.77 2.58 26.67
N ASN A 295 -33.77 3.74 25.98
CA ASN A 295 -34.94 4.60 25.90
C ASN A 295 -36.02 4.04 24.96
N MET A 296 -35.67 3.39 23.84
CA MET A 296 -36.66 2.73 22.98
C MET A 296 -37.33 1.51 23.63
N SER A 297 -36.61 0.76 24.47
CA SER A 297 -37.18 -0.37 25.21
C SER A 297 -38.11 0.04 26.36
N THR A 298 -38.02 1.30 26.84
CA THR A 298 -38.93 1.86 27.86
C THR A 298 -40.21 2.47 27.30
N PHE A 299 -40.27 2.76 25.99
CA PHE A 299 -41.47 3.28 25.30
C PHE A 299 -42.36 2.19 24.68
N SER A 300 -42.04 0.91 24.89
CA SER A 300 -42.77 -0.24 24.31
C SER A 300 -43.82 -0.88 25.24
N TYR A 301 -44.35 -0.16 26.23
CA TYR A 301 -45.39 -0.66 27.16
C TYR A 301 -46.62 0.26 27.23
#